data_AF-A0A399YJU5-F1
#
_entry.id   AF-A0A399YJU5-F1
#
_cell.length_a   1.000
_cell.length_b   1.000
_cell.length_c   1.000
_cell.angle_alpha   90.00
_cell.angle_beta   90.00
_cell.angle_gamma   90.00
#
_symmetry.space_group_name_H-M   'P 1'
#
loop_
_entity.id
_entity.type
_entity.pdbx_description
1 polymer ?
#
loop_
_entity_poly.entity_id
_entity_poly.type
_entity_poly.pdbx_seq_one_letter_code
_entity_poly.pdbx_strand_id
1 'polypeptide(L)' 'MTDQLRVAVAMSGGVDSSTAAALLHERGYEVIGLMLRMWAEEGDGYLPNKCCSPESVADARRV' A
#
# COMPACT_ATOMS: atom_id res chain seq x y z
N MET A 1 0.86 27.90 -7.77
CA MET A 1 0.79 26.50 -7.32
C MET A 1 0.63 25.67 -8.58
N THR A 2 1.70 25.00 -9.03
CA THR A 2 1.56 24.01 -10.09
C THR A 2 0.74 22.86 -9.51
N ASP A 3 -0.41 22.57 -10.08
CA ASP A 3 -1.28 21.50 -9.63
C ASP A 3 -0.57 20.16 -9.90
N GLN A 4 0.15 19.68 -8.89
CA GLN A 4 0.84 18.39 -8.95
C GLN A 4 -0.25 17.33 -8.82
N LEU A 5 -0.40 16.50 -9.87
CA LEU A 5 -1.37 15.41 -9.85
C LEU A 5 -1.07 14.49 -8.66
N ARG A 6 -2.06 14.36 -7.78
CA ARG A 6 -1.98 13.52 -6.58
C ARG A 6 -2.40 12.10 -6.91
N VAL A 7 -1.56 11.12 -6.57
CA VAL A 7 -1.77 9.71 -6.91
C VAL A 7 -1.72 8.86 -5.64
N ALA A 8 -2.81 8.13 -5.38
CA ALA A 8 -2.84 7.15 -4.32
C ALA A 8 -2.35 5.79 -4.85
N VAL A 9 -1.41 5.17 -4.15
CA VAL A 9 -0.86 3.85 -4.48
C VAL A 9 -1.18 2.88 -3.36
N ALA A 10 -1.83 1.76 -3.70
CA ALA A 10 -2.02 0.66 -2.75
C ALA A 10 -0.67 -0.05 -2.52
N MET A 11 -0.12 0.11 -1.33
CA MET A 11 1.18 -0.42 -0.90
C MET A 11 0.96 -1.76 -0.21
N SER A 12 1.32 -2.86 -0.87
CA SER A 12 1.23 -4.21 -0.27
C SER A 12 2.45 -4.57 0.58
N GLY A 13 3.49 -3.74 0.55
CA GLY A 13 4.83 -4.06 1.08
C GLY A 13 5.71 -4.83 0.07
N GLY A 14 5.15 -5.27 -1.05
CA GLY A 14 5.87 -5.95 -2.12
C GLY A 14 6.57 -5.00 -3.10
N VAL A 15 7.57 -5.53 -3.81
CA VAL A 15 8.44 -4.80 -4.75
C VAL A 15 7.67 -4.07 -5.85
N ASP A 16 6.58 -4.63 -6.36
CA ASP A 16 5.82 -4.04 -7.47
C ASP A 16 5.17 -2.72 -7.05
N SER A 17 4.49 -2.71 -5.90
CA SER A 17 3.85 -1.49 -5.36
C SER A 17 4.88 -0.41 -5.00
N SER A 18 6.02 -0.82 -4.43
CA SER A 18 7.13 0.08 -4.10
C SER A 18 7.76 0.70 -5.34
N THR A 19 7.96 -0.10 -6.40
CA THR A 19 8.54 0.37 -7.66
C THR A 19 7.57 1.34 -8.36
N ALA A 20 6.27 1.04 -8.35
CA ALA A 20 5.26 1.94 -8.91
C ALA A 20 5.24 3.30 -8.19
N ALA A 21 5.27 3.30 -6.85
CA ALA A 21 5.34 4.52 -6.05
C ALA A 21 6.60 5.34 -6.34
N ALA A 22 7.77 4.69 -6.40
CA ALA A 22 9.05 5.34 -6.70
C ALA A 22 9.03 5.99 -8.10
N LEU A 23 8.58 5.26 -9.12
CA LEU A 23 8.52 5.77 -10.49
C LEU A 23 7.51 6.92 -10.67
N LEU A 24 6.45 6.98 -9.86
CA LEU A 24 5.53 8.12 -9.85
C LEU A 24 6.16 9.32 -9.14
N HIS A 25 6.85 9.10 -8.02
CA HIS A 25 7.57 10.15 -7.32
C HIS A 25 8.66 10.79 -8.21
N GLU A 26 9.48 9.98 -8.89
CA GLU A 26 10.52 10.45 -9.83
C GLU A 26 9.95 11.27 -10.99
N ARG A 27 8.69 11.02 -11.39
CA ARG A 27 8.00 11.79 -12.44
C ARG A 27 7.35 13.08 -11.91
N GLY A 28 7.49 13.39 -10.62
CA GLY A 28 6.97 14.61 -10.01
C GLY A 28 5.49 14.56 -9.67
N TYR A 29 4.95 13.39 -9.34
CA TYR A 29 3.60 13.26 -8.77
C TYR A 29 3.63 13.39 -7.25
N GLU A 30 2.54 13.90 -6.66
CA GLU A 30 2.33 13.81 -5.22
C GLU A 30 1.80 12.41 -4.87
N VAL A 31 2.69 11.52 -4.45
CA VAL A 31 2.34 10.12 -4.18
C VAL A 31 1.90 9.94 -2.73
N ILE A 32 0.76 9.26 -2.54
CA ILE A 32 0.24 8.86 -1.24
C ILE A 32 0.15 7.34 -1.18
N GLY A 33 0.93 6.71 -0.29
CA GLY A 33 0.86 5.27 -0.04
C GLY A 33 -0.32 4.89 0.85
N LEU A 34 -1.04 3.82 0.52
CA LEU A 34 -2.17 3.28 1.28
C LEU A 34 -1.97 1.78 1.52
N MET A 35 -1.94 1.35 2.78
CA MET A 35 -2.00 -0.07 3.13
C MET A 35 -3.44 -0.48 3.42
N LEU A 36 -3.95 -1.49 2.72
CA LEU A 36 -5.30 -2.01 2.93
C LEU A 36 -5.25 -3.20 3.88
N ARG A 37 -6.00 -3.09 4.98
CA ARG A 37 -6.26 -4.21 5.88
C ARG A 37 -7.40 -5.06 5.31
N MET A 38 -7.07 -6.23 4.75
CA MET A 38 -8.07 -7.18 4.22
C MET A 38 -8.09 -8.54 4.97
N TRP A 39 -7.55 -8.57 6.19
CA TRP A 39 -7.67 -9.69 7.12
C TRP A 39 -8.77 -9.42 8.15
N ALA A 40 -9.39 -10.48 8.64
CA ALA A 40 -10.36 -10.42 9.71
C ALA A 40 -9.73 -10.64 11.09
N GLU A 41 -10.39 -10.20 12.14
CA GLU A 41 -10.00 -10.50 13.53
C GLU A 41 -10.28 -11.97 13.85
N GLU A 42 -9.46 -12.57 14.72
CA GLU A 42 -9.70 -13.96 15.18
C GLU A 42 -11.09 -14.08 15.84
N GLY A 43 -11.94 -14.95 15.28
CA GLY A 43 -13.29 -15.24 15.81
C GLY A 43 -14.46 -14.94 14.86
N ASP A 44 -14.20 -14.43 13.66
CA ASP A 44 -15.23 -14.12 12.66
C ASP A 44 -15.72 -15.35 11.83
N GLY A 45 -15.21 -16.53 12.16
CA GLY A 45 -15.82 -17.83 11.86
C GLY A 45 -15.85 -18.29 10.41
N TYR A 46 -15.57 -17.46 9.40
CA TYR A 46 -15.79 -17.87 8.01
C TYR A 46 -14.92 -17.22 6.91
N LEU A 47 -13.97 -16.33 7.23
CA LEU A 47 -13.16 -15.68 6.21
C LEU A 47 -11.68 -16.08 6.33
N PRO A 48 -11.15 -16.93 5.42
CA PRO A 48 -9.71 -17.13 5.37
C PRO A 48 -9.04 -15.79 5.06
N ASN A 49 -8.03 -15.40 5.84
CA ASN A 49 -7.25 -14.18 5.63
C ASN A 49 -6.63 -14.21 4.22
N LYS A 50 -7.18 -13.40 3.30
CA LYS A 50 -6.81 -13.48 1.87
C LYS A 50 -5.55 -12.69 1.53
N CYS A 51 -5.30 -11.58 2.21
CA CYS A 51 -4.14 -10.69 2.01
C CYS A 51 -4.28 -9.49 2.98
N CYS A 52 -3.26 -8.85 3.53
CA CYS A 52 -1.84 -9.19 3.67
C CYS A 52 -1.57 -9.71 5.10
N SER A 53 -0.36 -10.18 5.40
CA SER A 53 0.02 -10.52 6.78
C SER A 53 0.30 -9.25 7.60
N PRO A 54 0.33 -9.33 8.94
CA PRO A 54 0.78 -8.23 9.78
C PRO A 54 2.20 -7.74 9.42
N GLU A 55 3.09 -8.63 8.97
CA GLU A 55 4.45 -8.27 8.53
C GLU A 55 4.42 -7.37 7.29
N SER A 56 3.53 -7.65 6.34
CA SER A 56 3.36 -6.82 5.13
C SER A 56 2.97 -5.37 5.45
N VAL A 57 2.33 -5.12 6.60
CA VAL A 57 2.03 -3.75 7.07
C VAL A 57 3.31 -3.01 7.45
N ALA A 58 4.23 -3.71 8.12
CA ALA A 58 5.52 -3.14 8.49
C ALA A 58 6.37 -2.84 7.23
N ASP A 59 6.35 -3.74 6.25
CA ASP A 59 7.03 -3.53 4.97
C ASP A 59 6.42 -2.36 4.20
N ALA A 60 5.09 -2.28 4.09
CA ALA A 60 4.41 -1.17 3.44
C ALA A 60 4.72 0.20 4.10
N ARG A 61 4.98 0.23 5.41
CA ARG A 61 5.33 1.46 6.15
C ARG A 61 6.77 1.93 5.91
N ARG A 62 7.68 1.02 5.55
CA ARG A 62 9.10 1.35 5.32
C ARG A 62 9.37 2.07 4.01
N VAL A 63 8.40 2.05 3.09
CA VAL A 63 8.48 2.58 1.73
C VAL A 63 7.74 3.91 1.67
#